data_AF-A0A354WCA3-F1
#
_entry.id   AF-A0A354WCA3-F1
#
_cell.length_a   1.000
_cell.length_b   1.000
_cell.length_c   1.000
_cell.angle_alpha   90.00
_cell.angle_beta   90.00
_cell.angle_gamma   90.00
#
_symmetry.space_group_name_H-M   'P 1'
#
loop_
_entity.id
_entity.type
_entity.pdbx_description
1 polymer ?
#
loop_
_entity_poly.entity_id
_entity_poly.type
_entity_poly.pdbx_seq_one_letter_code
_entity_poly.pdbx_strand_id
1 'polypeptide(L)'
;MVQRRSQTFFQQIILGTLASTILQLSIPLTSLSQINAPLGVIRDSEQTTEWNSIEQRLKASRIPYQTLDLNNIKSPADLQGIRILFLPNLTVIKTEQAKVLQEWAKQGGQVIASGPVGEKSTPLVRQLLRSILGSYWAFPLTVPAKPQIAKNRCRTKDPICASLTTWGPIQVNANPVDGGVLIPTTLESYTAGIWEASGSSPAVITTQKATYLGWRWGNQSSAEVDIAWLQAAVSRHGLAGNPTTPIATATVPPPTAIRPAPIAPTTANRPAPIAPTTTTRPAPIAPAIATRLAPIAPTAASRPAPIAPTTANRPAPIAPTTATR
;
A
#
# COMPACT_ATOMS: atom_id res chain seq x y z
N MET A 1 89.81 -0.74 41.34
CA MET A 1 90.11 -1.64 40.21
C MET A 1 89.01 -1.47 39.17
N VAL A 2 89.37 -0.99 37.97
CA VAL A 2 88.68 -1.17 36.66
C VAL A 2 87.20 -0.70 36.60
N GLN A 3 86.87 0.54 36.17
CA GLN A 3 86.82 1.02 34.77
C GLN A 3 85.82 0.17 33.93
N ARG A 4 84.75 0.68 33.30
CA ARG A 4 84.77 1.63 32.18
C ARG A 4 83.34 1.88 31.66
N ARG A 5 83.07 3.15 31.32
CA ARG A 5 82.22 3.71 30.23
C ARG A 5 80.71 3.40 30.22
N SER A 6 79.82 4.38 30.42
CA SER A 6 79.55 5.62 29.64
C SER A 6 78.77 5.34 28.35
N GLN A 7 77.52 5.81 28.30
CA GLN A 7 76.97 6.80 27.35
C GLN A 7 75.45 6.86 27.57
N THR A 8 74.91 7.88 28.25
CA THR A 8 74.47 9.21 27.76
C THR A 8 73.31 9.17 26.76
N PHE A 9 72.40 10.15 26.93
CA PHE A 9 71.19 10.51 26.16
C PHE A 9 69.89 9.92 26.76
N PHE A 10 68.86 10.68 27.13
CA PHE A 10 68.57 12.11 26.95
C PHE A 10 67.41 12.51 27.89
N GLN A 11 67.52 13.71 28.47
CA GLN A 11 66.44 14.66 28.82
C GLN A 11 65.36 14.26 29.85
N GLN A 12 65.37 14.89 31.04
CA GLN A 12 64.66 16.16 31.34
C GLN A 12 63.13 15.99 31.28
N ILE A 13 62.46 15.85 32.43
CA ILE A 13 61.78 16.95 33.16
C ILE A 13 60.73 17.59 32.23
N ILE A 14 59.44 17.53 32.56
CA ILE A 14 58.70 18.72 33.03
C ILE A 14 57.37 18.27 33.68
N LEU A 15 57.12 18.85 34.85
CA LEU A 15 55.82 18.98 35.52
C LEU A 15 54.74 19.44 34.54
N GLY A 16 53.58 18.79 34.50
CA GLY A 16 52.44 19.34 33.78
C GLY A 16 51.16 18.55 33.95
N THR A 17 50.15 19.24 34.49
CA THR A 17 48.71 19.03 34.23
C THR A 17 48.01 17.81 34.86
N LEU A 18 47.65 17.96 36.14
CA LEU A 18 46.39 17.44 36.70
C LEU A 18 45.21 18.24 36.11
N ALA A 19 44.93 18.08 34.82
CA ALA A 19 43.72 18.58 34.16
C ALA A 19 43.72 18.08 32.71
N SER A 20 43.22 16.88 32.45
CA SER A 20 42.60 16.46 31.19
C SER A 20 42.45 14.95 31.16
N THR A 21 41.21 14.47 31.31
CA THR A 21 40.51 13.55 30.41
C THR A 21 39.25 13.04 31.10
N ILE A 22 38.28 13.93 31.30
CA ILE A 22 36.86 13.55 31.36
C ILE A 22 36.22 14.27 30.18
N LEU A 23 36.44 13.74 28.98
CA LEU A 23 35.72 14.19 27.80
C LEU A 23 35.38 12.97 26.94
N GLN A 24 34.08 12.85 26.67
CA GLN A 24 33.46 12.09 25.58
C GLN A 24 33.31 10.58 25.75
N LEU A 25 32.38 10.21 26.65
CA LEU A 25 31.45 9.10 26.38
C LEU A 25 30.01 9.60 26.53
N SER A 26 29.71 10.71 25.85
CA SER A 26 28.33 11.07 25.51
C SER A 26 27.91 10.21 24.31
N ILE A 27 27.78 8.90 24.52
CA ILE A 27 26.96 8.11 23.61
C ILE A 27 25.56 8.70 23.79
N PRO A 28 24.89 9.21 22.74
CA PRO A 28 23.47 9.45 22.87
C PRO A 28 22.85 8.07 23.09
N LEU A 29 22.54 7.74 24.34
CA LEU A 29 21.52 6.75 24.63
C LEU A 29 20.26 7.31 23.99
N THR A 30 19.99 6.91 22.75
CA THR A 30 18.65 6.97 22.16
C THR A 30 17.83 5.90 22.89
N SER A 31 17.53 6.20 24.15
CA SER A 31 16.73 5.36 25.03
C SER A 31 15.32 5.28 24.45
N LEU A 32 15.00 4.10 23.92
CA LEU A 32 13.78 3.32 24.22
C LEU A 32 12.56 4.14 24.67
N SER A 33 12.00 4.95 23.77
CA SER A 33 10.70 5.60 23.98
C SER A 33 9.92 5.63 22.67
N GLN A 34 9.59 4.47 22.11
CA GLN A 34 8.66 4.38 20.97
C GLN A 34 7.58 3.32 21.22
N ILE A 35 7.18 3.19 22.49
CA ILE A 35 6.11 2.28 22.90
C ILE A 35 4.75 2.77 22.34
N ASN A 36 4.63 4.03 21.89
CA ASN A 36 3.39 4.64 21.39
C ASN A 36 3.54 5.43 20.05
N ALA A 37 4.46 5.04 19.16
CA ALA A 37 4.58 5.76 17.87
C ALA A 37 3.27 5.65 17.05
N PRO A 38 2.68 6.76 16.59
CA PRO A 38 1.41 6.70 15.86
C PRO A 38 1.61 6.06 14.48
N LEU A 39 0.54 5.46 13.96
CA LEU A 39 0.48 5.06 12.56
C LEU A 39 0.53 6.31 11.67
N GLY A 40 1.53 6.44 10.80
CA GLY A 40 1.53 7.50 9.81
C GLY A 40 0.62 7.14 8.66
N VAL A 41 -0.44 7.91 8.40
CA VAL A 41 -1.37 7.66 7.30
C VAL A 41 -1.11 8.67 6.21
N ILE A 42 -0.68 8.18 5.06
CA ILE A 42 -0.42 9.02 3.89
C ILE A 42 -1.76 9.43 3.25
N ARG A 43 -1.92 10.72 3.05
CA ARG A 43 -3.01 11.33 2.30
C ARG A 43 -2.46 12.00 1.06
N ASP A 44 -3.11 11.77 -0.09
CA ASP A 44 -2.93 12.65 -1.24
C ASP A 44 -4.00 13.74 -1.21
N SER A 45 -3.59 15.00 -1.00
CA SER A 45 -4.50 16.15 -1.01
C SER A 45 -5.13 16.41 -2.38
N GLU A 46 -4.56 15.89 -3.46
CA GLU A 46 -5.11 15.99 -4.81
C GLU A 46 -6.24 14.95 -5.05
N GLN A 47 -6.30 13.87 -4.24
CA GLN A 47 -7.29 12.79 -4.36
C GLN A 47 -8.34 12.83 -3.22
N THR A 48 -9.28 13.78 -3.29
CA THR A 48 -10.17 14.13 -2.15
C THR A 48 -11.45 13.30 -2.00
N THR A 49 -11.91 12.62 -3.06
CA THR A 49 -13.27 12.04 -3.11
C THR A 49 -13.53 10.90 -2.12
N GLU A 50 -12.50 10.19 -1.67
CA GLU A 50 -12.64 9.01 -0.79
C GLU A 50 -12.16 9.26 0.65
N TRP A 51 -11.53 10.42 0.92
CA TRP A 51 -10.81 10.64 2.18
C TRP A 51 -11.71 10.64 3.41
N ASN A 52 -12.93 11.20 3.34
CA ASN A 52 -13.84 11.26 4.48
C ASN A 52 -14.18 9.85 5.00
N SER A 53 -14.43 8.91 4.09
CA SER A 53 -14.77 7.54 4.44
C SER A 53 -13.56 6.77 5.00
N ILE A 54 -12.35 7.02 4.44
CA ILE A 54 -11.08 6.53 5.00
C ILE A 54 -10.94 7.04 6.45
N GLU A 55 -11.06 8.35 6.66
CA GLU A 55 -10.87 8.95 7.98
C GLU A 55 -11.88 8.44 9.02
N GLN A 56 -13.13 8.23 8.62
CA GLN A 56 -14.15 7.62 9.49
C GLN A 56 -13.75 6.21 9.94
N ARG A 57 -13.21 5.38 9.03
CA ARG A 57 -12.72 4.03 9.37
C ARG A 57 -11.48 4.07 10.26
N LEU A 58 -10.59 5.03 10.06
CA LEU A 58 -9.39 5.19 10.90
C LEU A 58 -9.80 5.51 12.34
N LYS A 59 -10.74 6.46 12.53
CA LYS A 59 -11.31 6.79 13.84
C LYS A 59 -11.99 5.57 14.47
N ALA A 60 -12.79 4.83 13.70
CA ALA A 60 -13.46 3.63 14.18
C ALA A 60 -12.49 2.48 14.55
N SER A 61 -11.31 2.42 13.92
CA SER A 61 -10.28 1.42 14.22
C SER A 61 -9.63 1.58 15.59
N ARG A 62 -9.74 2.77 16.20
CA ARG A 62 -9.09 3.14 17.49
C ARG A 62 -7.56 3.01 17.48
N ILE A 63 -6.93 2.93 16.32
CA ILE A 63 -5.48 2.97 16.17
C ILE A 63 -5.05 4.44 16.25
N PRO A 64 -4.12 4.83 17.16
CA PRO A 64 -3.56 6.18 17.15
C PRO A 64 -2.85 6.44 15.82
N TYR A 65 -3.23 7.50 15.13
CA TYR A 65 -2.67 7.82 13.82
C TYR A 65 -2.38 9.31 13.65
N GLN A 66 -1.42 9.61 12.78
CA GLN A 66 -1.11 10.94 12.30
C GLN A 66 -1.28 10.96 10.79
N THR A 67 -2.08 11.90 10.27
CA THR A 67 -2.19 12.11 8.82
C THR A 67 -0.98 12.88 8.32
N LEU A 68 -0.40 12.42 7.21
CA LEU A 68 0.74 13.04 6.53
C LEU A 68 0.35 13.30 5.08
N ASP A 69 0.49 14.55 4.62
CA ASP A 69 0.27 14.86 3.21
C ASP A 69 1.47 14.38 2.38
N LEU A 70 1.21 13.52 1.39
CA LEU A 70 2.20 12.99 0.46
C LEU A 70 2.98 14.09 -0.26
N ASN A 71 2.36 15.24 -0.52
CA ASN A 71 3.00 16.37 -1.17
C ASN A 71 3.97 17.11 -0.24
N ASN A 72 3.85 16.96 1.08
CA ASN A 72 4.72 17.62 2.06
C ASN A 72 5.93 16.78 2.48
N ILE A 73 5.96 15.49 2.13
CA ILE A 73 7.10 14.60 2.42
C ILE A 73 8.17 14.79 1.35
N LYS A 74 9.27 15.47 1.69
CA LYS A 74 10.39 15.79 0.77
C LYS A 74 11.65 15.01 1.08
N SER A 75 11.77 14.49 2.29
CA SER A 75 12.92 13.74 2.78
C SER A 75 12.51 12.70 3.82
N PRO A 76 13.35 11.68 4.10
CA PRO A 76 13.08 10.74 5.20
C PRO A 76 12.97 11.42 6.56
N ALA A 77 13.54 12.62 6.74
CA ALA A 77 13.45 13.37 7.99
C ALA A 77 12.01 13.84 8.28
N ASP A 78 11.18 14.05 7.25
CA ASP A 78 9.77 14.43 7.41
C ASP A 78 8.92 13.27 7.98
N LEU A 79 9.48 12.07 8.02
CA LEU A 79 8.87 10.84 8.57
C LEU A 79 9.47 10.46 9.93
N GLN A 80 10.22 11.35 10.58
CA GLN A 80 10.78 11.10 11.90
C GLN A 80 9.68 10.77 12.92
N GLY A 81 9.96 9.75 13.75
CA GLY A 81 8.99 9.25 14.74
C GLY A 81 7.92 8.31 14.17
N ILE A 82 7.83 8.16 12.85
CA ILE A 82 6.89 7.24 12.19
C ILE A 82 7.61 5.94 11.86
N ARG A 83 7.15 4.83 12.45
CA ARG A 83 7.68 3.48 12.17
C ARG A 83 6.91 2.77 11.06
N ILE A 84 5.59 2.95 11.04
CA ILE A 84 4.69 2.30 10.08
C ILE A 84 3.96 3.38 9.28
N LEU A 85 4.03 3.26 7.95
CA LEU A 85 3.23 4.06 7.04
C LEU A 85 2.08 3.24 6.46
N PHE A 86 0.87 3.78 6.53
CA PHE A 86 -0.30 3.28 5.83
C PHE A 86 -0.56 4.12 4.57
N LEU A 87 -0.66 3.45 3.41
CA LEU A 87 -0.84 4.03 2.08
C LEU A 87 -2.20 3.59 1.53
N PRO A 88 -3.31 4.25 1.92
CA PRO A 88 -4.64 3.90 1.43
C PRO A 88 -4.90 4.43 0.02
N ASN A 89 -5.11 3.52 -0.93
CA ASN A 89 -5.65 3.78 -2.28
C ASN A 89 -4.84 4.77 -3.15
N LEU A 90 -3.56 4.98 -2.87
CA LEU A 90 -2.72 5.96 -3.57
C LEU A 90 -2.41 5.54 -5.02
N THR A 91 -3.26 5.89 -5.98
CA THR A 91 -3.10 5.45 -7.39
C THR A 91 -1.89 6.08 -8.10
N VAL A 92 -1.50 7.29 -7.70
CA VAL A 92 -0.39 8.06 -8.29
C VAL A 92 0.59 8.44 -7.19
N ILE A 93 1.87 8.15 -7.42
CA ILE A 93 2.99 8.58 -6.58
C ILE A 93 4.05 9.16 -7.53
N LYS A 94 4.55 10.36 -7.24
CA LYS A 94 5.57 11.03 -8.06
C LYS A 94 6.94 10.38 -7.80
N THR A 95 7.85 10.46 -8.77
CA THR A 95 9.18 9.83 -8.67
C THR A 95 9.95 10.24 -7.42
N GLU A 96 9.95 11.53 -7.07
CA GLU A 96 10.66 12.03 -5.89
C GLU A 96 10.03 11.51 -4.58
N GLN A 97 8.70 11.43 -4.51
CA GLN A 97 7.99 10.83 -3.36
C GLN A 97 8.35 9.35 -3.20
N ALA A 98 8.35 8.59 -4.31
CA ALA A 98 8.70 7.17 -4.27
C ALA A 98 10.14 6.91 -3.81
N LYS A 99 11.10 7.78 -4.19
CA LYS A 99 12.48 7.70 -3.72
C LYS A 99 12.57 7.94 -2.21
N VAL A 100 11.87 8.95 -1.69
CA VAL A 100 11.84 9.23 -0.24
C VAL A 100 11.27 8.05 0.54
N LEU A 101 10.14 7.49 0.08
CA LEU A 101 9.53 6.31 0.69
C LEU A 101 10.46 5.09 0.64
N GLN A 102 11.18 4.90 -0.46
CA GLN A 102 12.14 3.81 -0.58
C GLN A 102 13.30 3.97 0.40
N GLU A 103 13.86 5.18 0.51
CA GLU A 103 14.98 5.45 1.40
C GLU A 103 14.59 5.29 2.87
N TRP A 104 13.41 5.81 3.25
CA TRP A 104 12.85 5.57 4.57
C TRP A 104 12.61 4.07 4.86
N ALA A 105 12.11 3.29 3.89
CA ALA A 105 11.90 1.85 4.06
C ALA A 105 13.24 1.08 4.21
N LYS A 106 14.30 1.51 3.50
CA LYS A 106 15.66 0.95 3.66
C LYS A 106 16.17 1.15 5.09
N GLN A 107 15.87 2.29 5.70
CA GLN A 107 16.23 2.64 7.08
C GLN A 107 15.40 1.90 8.15
N GLY A 108 14.48 1.01 7.73
CA GLY A 108 13.71 0.16 8.64
C GLY A 108 12.23 0.52 8.75
N GLY A 109 11.77 1.54 8.01
CA GLY A 109 10.35 1.84 7.89
C GLY A 109 9.55 0.66 7.35
N GLN A 110 8.35 0.47 7.88
CA GLN A 110 7.43 -0.60 7.50
C GLN A 110 6.19 -0.04 6.80
N VAL A 111 5.69 -0.75 5.79
CA VAL A 111 4.61 -0.25 4.94
C VAL A 111 3.38 -1.15 5.01
N ILE A 112 2.24 -0.55 5.27
CA ILE A 112 0.93 -1.14 5.02
C ILE A 112 0.35 -0.40 3.80
N ALA A 113 -0.01 -1.12 2.76
CA ALA A 113 -0.62 -0.56 1.56
C ALA A 113 -2.01 -1.16 1.35
N SER A 114 -2.93 -0.40 0.76
CA SER A 114 -4.22 -0.92 0.33
C SER A 114 -4.65 -0.38 -1.03
N GLY A 115 -5.37 -1.18 -1.78
CA GLY A 115 -5.94 -0.77 -3.07
C GLY A 115 -4.87 -0.69 -4.17
N PRO A 116 -5.14 0.01 -5.28
CA PRO A 116 -4.25 0.07 -6.44
C PRO A 116 -3.06 1.04 -6.26
N VAL A 117 -2.21 0.80 -5.25
CA VAL A 117 -1.08 1.70 -4.93
C VAL A 117 -0.09 1.76 -6.11
N GLY A 118 0.10 2.97 -6.63
CA GLY A 118 1.00 3.28 -7.73
C GLY A 118 0.56 2.80 -9.11
N GLU A 119 -0.65 2.27 -9.27
CA GLU A 119 -1.14 1.68 -10.53
C GLU A 119 -0.98 2.63 -11.73
N LYS A 120 -1.28 3.92 -11.53
CA LYS A 120 -1.22 4.98 -12.53
C LYS A 120 0.10 5.75 -12.53
N SER A 121 1.08 5.31 -11.73
CA SER A 121 2.40 5.94 -11.67
C SER A 121 3.30 5.52 -12.83
N THR A 122 4.42 6.22 -13.01
CA THR A 122 5.41 5.90 -14.04
C THR A 122 5.98 4.48 -13.86
N PRO A 123 6.50 3.83 -14.92
CA PRO A 123 7.11 2.50 -14.82
C PRO A 123 8.21 2.42 -13.74
N LEU A 124 9.05 3.45 -13.63
CA LEU A 124 10.10 3.54 -12.60
C LEU A 124 9.50 3.54 -11.19
N VAL A 125 8.47 4.36 -10.93
CA VAL A 125 7.79 4.39 -9.63
C VAL A 125 7.18 3.03 -9.30
N ARG A 126 6.52 2.39 -10.25
CA ARG A 126 5.95 1.04 -10.05
C ARG A 126 7.03 0.01 -9.70
N GLN A 127 8.21 0.10 -10.30
CA GLN A 127 9.34 -0.75 -9.94
C GLN A 127 9.84 -0.47 -8.51
N LEU A 128 9.97 0.79 -8.12
CA LEU A 128 10.37 1.17 -6.76
C LEU A 128 9.35 0.66 -5.72
N LEU A 129 8.05 0.85 -5.96
CA LEU A 129 6.99 0.38 -5.07
C LEU A 129 6.98 -1.14 -4.95
N ARG A 130 7.21 -1.88 -6.04
CA ARG A 130 7.36 -3.35 -6.00
C ARG A 130 8.52 -3.80 -5.12
N SER A 131 9.62 -3.05 -5.09
CA SER A 131 10.76 -3.32 -4.21
C SER A 131 10.44 -3.04 -2.73
N ILE A 132 9.58 -2.06 -2.44
CA ILE A 132 9.17 -1.73 -1.06
C ILE A 132 8.12 -2.73 -0.56
N LEU A 133 7.10 -3.00 -1.37
CA LEU A 133 5.92 -3.77 -0.99
C LEU A 133 6.10 -5.28 -1.16
N GLY A 134 7.07 -5.71 -1.97
CA GLY A 134 7.26 -7.11 -2.36
C GLY A 134 6.10 -7.66 -3.21
N SER A 135 5.21 -6.81 -3.69
CA SER A 135 4.10 -7.18 -4.56
C SER A 135 3.58 -5.96 -5.32
N TYR A 136 2.63 -6.20 -6.23
CA TYR A 136 1.88 -5.13 -6.87
C TYR A 136 0.43 -5.54 -7.12
N TRP A 137 -0.42 -4.52 -7.26
CA TRP A 137 -1.79 -4.66 -7.75
C TRP A 137 -1.78 -5.00 -9.23
N ALA A 138 -2.29 -6.17 -9.60
CA ALA A 138 -2.27 -6.64 -10.98
C ALA A 138 -3.49 -6.16 -11.77
N PHE A 139 -4.69 -6.48 -11.27
CA PHE A 139 -5.95 -6.11 -11.89
C PHE A 139 -7.08 -6.14 -10.85
N PRO A 140 -8.14 -5.31 -11.03
CA PRO A 140 -9.31 -5.34 -10.17
C PRO A 140 -10.10 -6.65 -10.35
N LEU A 141 -10.80 -7.06 -9.30
CA LEU A 141 -11.82 -8.09 -9.41
C LEU A 141 -13.02 -7.55 -10.19
N THR A 142 -13.70 -8.42 -10.92
CA THR A 142 -14.92 -8.08 -11.66
C THR A 142 -16.14 -7.98 -10.74
N VAL A 143 -16.11 -8.64 -9.58
CA VAL A 143 -17.17 -8.66 -8.57
C VAL A 143 -16.53 -8.53 -7.18
N PRO A 144 -17.14 -7.79 -6.24
CA PRO A 144 -16.69 -7.75 -4.86
C PRO A 144 -16.54 -9.15 -4.27
N ALA A 145 -15.49 -9.37 -3.48
CA ALA A 145 -15.22 -10.67 -2.87
C ALA A 145 -14.79 -10.53 -1.40
N LYS A 146 -14.92 -11.62 -0.65
CA LYS A 146 -14.52 -11.66 0.77
C LYS A 146 -13.05 -12.05 0.89
N PRO A 147 -12.21 -11.24 1.57
CA PRO A 147 -10.85 -11.63 1.89
C PRO A 147 -10.89 -12.57 3.10
N GLN A 148 -10.12 -13.65 3.04
CA GLN A 148 -9.97 -14.61 4.13
C GLN A 148 -8.51 -14.99 4.31
N ILE A 149 -8.16 -15.50 5.49
CA ILE A 149 -6.82 -15.98 5.77
C ILE A 149 -6.47 -17.12 4.82
N ALA A 150 -5.26 -17.09 4.26
CA ALA A 150 -4.76 -18.20 3.45
C ALA A 150 -4.51 -19.42 4.34
N LYS A 151 -4.85 -20.62 3.86
CA LYS A 151 -4.41 -21.86 4.53
C LYS A 151 -2.89 -21.85 4.65
N ASN A 152 -2.37 -22.19 5.82
CA ASN A 152 -0.93 -22.27 6.04
C ASN A 152 -0.32 -23.33 5.12
N ARG A 153 0.50 -22.89 4.15
CA ARG A 153 1.25 -23.76 3.22
C ARG A 153 2.75 -23.75 3.50
N CYS A 154 3.17 -23.19 4.63
CA CYS A 154 4.56 -23.13 5.01
C CYS A 154 5.11 -24.52 5.27
N ARG A 155 6.37 -24.72 4.91
CA ARG A 155 7.11 -25.93 5.31
C ARG A 155 7.27 -25.90 6.83
N THR A 156 7.14 -27.06 7.48
CA THR A 156 7.16 -27.21 8.95
C THR A 156 8.41 -26.67 9.66
N LYS A 157 9.48 -26.36 8.92
CA LYS A 157 10.75 -25.82 9.42
C LYS A 157 10.99 -24.35 9.04
N ASP A 158 10.00 -23.66 8.47
CA ASP A 158 10.11 -22.25 8.10
C ASP A 158 9.31 -21.37 9.07
N PRO A 159 9.91 -20.92 10.18
CA PRO A 159 9.24 -20.07 11.16
C PRO A 159 8.94 -18.67 10.60
N ILE A 160 9.70 -18.22 9.60
CA ILE A 160 9.48 -16.92 8.96
C ILE A 160 8.19 -16.99 8.15
N CYS A 161 8.03 -17.98 7.27
CA CYS A 161 6.80 -18.14 6.50
C CYS A 161 5.56 -18.23 7.40
N ALA A 162 5.62 -19.00 8.49
CA ALA A 162 4.49 -19.13 9.42
C ALA A 162 4.13 -17.77 10.04
N SER A 163 5.11 -17.08 10.63
CA SER A 163 4.87 -15.74 11.23
C SER A 163 4.37 -14.71 10.22
N LEU A 164 4.71 -14.85 8.94
CA LEU A 164 4.25 -13.98 7.86
C LEU A 164 2.86 -14.34 7.33
N THR A 165 2.30 -15.52 7.62
CA THR A 165 1.04 -15.96 6.98
C THR A 165 -0.09 -16.27 7.96
N THR A 166 0.19 -16.46 9.26
CA THR A 166 -0.81 -16.92 10.25
C THR A 166 -1.32 -15.84 11.22
N TRP A 167 -1.39 -14.58 10.78
CA TRP A 167 -1.73 -13.42 11.64
C TRP A 167 -3.03 -12.69 11.25
N GLY A 168 -3.64 -13.02 10.10
CA GLY A 168 -4.85 -12.36 9.63
C GLY A 168 -6.05 -12.57 10.57
N PRO A 169 -7.07 -11.68 10.54
CA PRO A 169 -8.26 -11.82 11.36
C PRO A 169 -9.17 -12.93 10.86
N ILE A 170 -9.74 -13.71 11.77
CA ILE A 170 -10.80 -14.67 11.44
C ILE A 170 -12.13 -13.91 11.41
N GLN A 171 -12.69 -13.73 10.22
CA GLN A 171 -13.95 -13.01 10.03
C GLN A 171 -15.04 -13.97 9.52
N VAL A 172 -15.87 -14.47 10.43
CA VAL A 172 -16.93 -15.45 10.11
C VAL A 172 -17.98 -14.87 9.15
N ASN A 173 -18.27 -13.57 9.27
CA ASN A 173 -19.29 -12.87 8.46
C ASN A 173 -18.70 -11.64 7.74
N ALA A 174 -17.51 -11.77 7.14
CA ALA A 174 -16.96 -10.68 6.32
C ALA A 174 -17.93 -10.36 5.16
N ASN A 175 -18.24 -9.08 4.98
CA ASN A 175 -18.95 -8.61 3.81
C ASN A 175 -17.97 -8.50 2.61
N PRO A 176 -18.41 -8.74 1.37
CA PRO A 176 -17.57 -8.57 0.20
C PRO A 176 -17.04 -7.14 0.08
N VAL A 177 -15.83 -6.99 -0.46
CA VAL A 177 -15.17 -5.69 -0.71
C VAL A 177 -14.70 -5.58 -2.15
N ASP A 178 -14.60 -4.33 -2.64
CA ASP A 178 -14.04 -4.03 -3.95
C ASP A 178 -12.53 -4.27 -3.94
N GLY A 179 -12.13 -5.37 -4.57
CA GLY A 179 -10.78 -5.91 -4.50
C GLY A 179 -10.05 -5.97 -5.84
N GLY A 180 -8.83 -6.47 -5.77
CA GLY A 180 -7.96 -6.80 -6.89
C GLY A 180 -7.00 -7.91 -6.51
N VAL A 181 -6.39 -8.51 -7.52
CA VAL A 181 -5.40 -9.57 -7.33
C VAL A 181 -4.03 -8.96 -7.11
N LEU A 182 -3.36 -9.38 -6.03
CA LEU A 182 -1.97 -9.01 -5.77
C LEU A 182 -1.03 -10.08 -6.34
N ILE A 183 0.09 -9.65 -6.93
CA ILE A 183 1.13 -10.55 -7.42
C ILE A 183 2.42 -10.34 -6.60
N PRO A 184 2.92 -11.38 -5.91
CA PRO A 184 4.24 -11.38 -5.28
C PRO A 184 5.36 -11.11 -6.30
N THR A 185 6.37 -10.33 -5.92
CA THR A 185 7.53 -10.03 -6.79
C THR A 185 8.82 -10.71 -6.35
N THR A 186 8.84 -11.33 -5.17
CA THR A 186 10.03 -11.96 -4.60
C THR A 186 9.69 -13.28 -3.93
N LEU A 187 10.72 -14.10 -3.63
CA LEU A 187 10.57 -15.32 -2.84
C LEU A 187 10.26 -15.04 -1.36
N GLU A 188 10.48 -13.81 -0.89
CA GLU A 188 10.18 -13.37 0.48
C GLU A 188 8.80 -12.73 0.61
N SER A 189 7.98 -12.84 -0.44
CA SER A 189 6.63 -12.31 -0.53
C SER A 189 5.62 -13.44 -0.38
N TYR A 190 4.94 -13.47 0.76
CA TYR A 190 4.05 -14.56 1.16
C TYR A 190 2.59 -14.15 1.06
N THR A 191 1.73 -15.08 0.66
CA THR A 191 0.28 -14.88 0.65
C THR A 191 -0.29 -15.18 2.03
N ALA A 192 -0.69 -14.14 2.76
CA ALA A 192 -1.37 -14.27 4.05
C ALA A 192 -2.90 -14.32 3.92
N GLY A 193 -3.43 -13.84 2.81
CA GLY A 193 -4.87 -13.79 2.56
C GLY A 193 -5.21 -14.08 1.11
N ILE A 194 -6.34 -14.73 0.90
CA ILE A 194 -6.88 -15.09 -0.41
C ILE A 194 -8.33 -14.62 -0.52
N TRP A 195 -8.79 -14.48 -1.75
CA TRP A 195 -10.20 -14.24 -2.04
C TRP A 195 -11.00 -15.56 -1.99
N GLU A 196 -12.10 -15.59 -1.26
CA GLU A 196 -12.96 -16.78 -1.08
C GLU A 196 -13.57 -17.28 -2.40
N ALA A 197 -13.99 -16.37 -3.27
CA ALA A 197 -14.76 -16.69 -4.49
C ALA A 197 -13.99 -16.54 -5.81
N SER A 198 -12.72 -16.12 -5.81
CA SER A 198 -11.93 -15.89 -7.05
C SER A 198 -10.76 -16.86 -7.21
N GLY A 199 -11.03 -18.15 -6.99
CA GLY A 199 -10.04 -19.21 -7.21
C GLY A 199 -8.85 -19.16 -6.23
N SER A 200 -9.05 -18.62 -5.02
CA SER A 200 -7.98 -18.41 -4.03
C SER A 200 -6.86 -17.47 -4.51
N SER A 201 -7.18 -16.53 -5.41
CA SER A 201 -6.23 -15.50 -5.83
C SER A 201 -5.74 -14.68 -4.62
N PRO A 202 -4.47 -14.24 -4.60
CA PRO A 202 -3.93 -13.51 -3.46
C PRO A 202 -4.65 -12.19 -3.21
N ALA A 203 -5.19 -12.05 -1.99
CA ALA A 203 -5.84 -10.86 -1.48
C ALA A 203 -4.94 -10.08 -0.52
N VAL A 204 -4.02 -10.76 0.17
CA VAL A 204 -3.04 -10.12 1.07
C VAL A 204 -1.67 -10.73 0.83
N ILE A 205 -0.72 -9.86 0.47
CA ILE A 205 0.69 -10.23 0.37
C ILE A 205 1.48 -9.54 1.48
N THR A 206 2.48 -10.23 2.00
CA THR A 206 3.32 -9.70 3.07
C THR A 206 4.77 -10.13 2.90
N THR A 207 5.66 -9.20 3.24
CA THR A 207 7.08 -9.43 3.49
C THR A 207 7.38 -9.10 4.95
N GLN A 208 8.61 -9.29 5.41
CA GLN A 208 8.99 -8.87 6.77
C GLN A 208 8.68 -7.38 7.05
N LYS A 209 8.82 -6.51 6.05
CA LYS A 209 8.65 -5.05 6.18
C LYS A 209 7.36 -4.50 5.59
N ALA A 210 6.59 -5.29 4.84
CA ALA A 210 5.39 -4.81 4.18
C ALA A 210 4.17 -5.72 4.34
N THR A 211 2.99 -5.10 4.32
CA THR A 211 1.69 -5.76 4.18
C THR A 211 0.91 -5.02 3.10
N TYR A 212 0.45 -5.74 2.08
CA TYR A 212 -0.35 -5.18 1.01
C TYR A 212 -1.73 -5.84 1.03
N LEU A 213 -2.76 -5.04 1.30
CA LEU A 213 -4.17 -5.39 1.28
C LEU A 213 -4.76 -5.13 -0.12
N GLY A 214 -5.29 -6.18 -0.75
CA GLY A 214 -5.75 -6.18 -2.13
C GLY A 214 -7.12 -5.53 -2.34
N TRP A 215 -7.58 -4.62 -1.48
CA TRP A 215 -8.86 -3.94 -1.67
C TRP A 215 -8.80 -2.46 -1.39
N ARG A 216 -9.80 -1.75 -1.91
CA ARG A 216 -9.96 -0.31 -1.74
C ARG A 216 -10.48 -0.01 -0.35
N TRP A 217 -9.59 0.48 0.50
CA TRP A 217 -9.90 0.79 1.90
C TRP A 217 -10.68 2.12 1.98
N GLY A 218 -11.71 2.20 2.80
CA GLY A 218 -12.56 3.40 2.85
C GLY A 218 -13.61 3.53 1.75
N ASN A 219 -13.70 2.62 0.77
CA ASN A 219 -14.77 2.66 -0.24
C ASN A 219 -16.13 2.20 0.35
N GLN A 220 -17.26 2.26 -0.38
CA GLN A 220 -18.60 1.83 0.08
C GLN A 220 -18.72 0.37 0.60
N SER A 221 -17.64 -0.40 0.54
CA SER A 221 -17.50 -1.76 1.07
C SER A 221 -17.50 -1.83 2.61
N SER A 222 -17.37 -3.03 3.18
CA SER A 222 -17.39 -3.33 4.62
C SER A 222 -16.34 -2.57 5.45
N ALA A 223 -16.78 -1.78 6.43
CA ALA A 223 -15.88 -1.14 7.40
C ALA A 223 -15.24 -2.15 8.35
N GLU A 224 -15.92 -3.26 8.63
CA GLU A 224 -15.48 -4.32 9.53
C GLU A 224 -14.25 -5.06 8.98
N VAL A 225 -14.24 -5.34 7.67
CA VAL A 225 -13.08 -5.93 6.96
C VAL A 225 -11.89 -4.99 7.07
N ASP A 226 -12.09 -3.72 6.74
CA ASP A 226 -11.07 -2.69 6.77
C ASP A 226 -10.42 -2.51 8.14
N ILE A 227 -11.23 -2.40 9.18
CA ILE A 227 -10.78 -2.18 10.56
C ILE A 227 -10.01 -3.41 11.05
N ALA A 228 -10.58 -4.62 10.89
CA ALA A 228 -9.96 -5.82 11.44
C ALA A 228 -8.62 -6.15 10.79
N TRP A 229 -8.53 -6.00 9.46
CA TRP A 229 -7.27 -6.27 8.75
C TRP A 229 -6.21 -5.20 9.00
N LEU A 230 -6.61 -3.92 9.14
CA LEU A 230 -5.65 -2.87 9.51
C LEU A 230 -5.12 -3.10 10.93
N GLN A 231 -5.98 -3.41 11.90
CA GLN A 231 -5.56 -3.75 13.27
C GLN A 231 -4.62 -4.96 13.29
N ALA A 232 -4.94 -6.02 12.55
CA ALA A 232 -4.10 -7.19 12.44
C ALA A 232 -2.73 -6.87 11.80
N ALA A 233 -2.71 -6.07 10.74
CA ALA A 233 -1.48 -5.66 10.06
C ALA A 233 -0.58 -4.79 10.97
N VAL A 234 -1.16 -3.80 11.66
CA VAL A 234 -0.45 -2.94 12.62
C VAL A 234 0.11 -3.77 13.78
N SER A 235 -0.69 -4.71 14.30
CA SER A 235 -0.26 -5.60 15.39
C SER A 235 0.93 -6.47 14.98
N ARG A 236 0.87 -7.05 13.78
CA ARG A 236 1.94 -7.88 13.22
C ARG A 236 3.26 -7.12 13.10
N HIS A 237 3.22 -5.86 12.69
CA HIS A 237 4.42 -5.03 12.54
C HIS A 237 4.97 -4.50 13.88
N GLY A 238 4.35 -4.86 15.01
CA GLY A 238 4.87 -4.54 16.35
C GLY A 238 4.44 -3.18 16.90
N LEU A 239 3.41 -2.55 16.33
CA LEU A 239 2.74 -1.39 16.94
C LEU A 239 1.60 -1.78 17.90
N ALA A 240 1.36 -3.07 18.15
CA ALA A 240 0.47 -3.51 19.21
C ALA A 240 1.24 -3.65 20.53
N GLY A 241 0.95 -2.79 21.50
CA GLY A 241 1.20 -3.11 22.91
C GLY A 241 0.44 -4.41 23.26
N ASN A 242 1.16 -5.41 23.75
CA ASN A 242 0.71 -6.69 24.32
C ASN A 242 -0.44 -7.47 23.64
N PRO A 243 -0.26 -8.75 23.27
CA PRO A 243 -1.35 -9.60 22.83
C PRO A 243 -2.25 -9.99 24.01
N THR A 244 -3.24 -9.17 24.32
CA THR A 244 -4.33 -9.60 25.20
C THR A 244 -5.43 -10.22 24.35
N THR A 245 -5.34 -11.54 24.15
CA THR A 245 -6.43 -12.46 23.76
C THR A 245 -7.09 -12.27 22.38
N PRO A 246 -7.53 -13.35 21.72
CA PRO A 246 -8.39 -13.24 20.54
C PRO A 246 -9.70 -12.57 20.98
N ILE A 247 -10.08 -11.46 20.36
CA ILE A 247 -11.42 -10.91 20.52
C ILE A 247 -12.38 -11.90 19.86
N ALA A 248 -12.97 -12.76 20.68
CA ALA A 248 -14.21 -13.45 20.34
C ALA A 248 -15.29 -12.40 20.08
N THR A 249 -15.89 -12.46 18.89
CA THR A 249 -17.18 -11.85 18.53
C THR A 249 -17.39 -10.39 18.93
N ALA A 250 -17.04 -9.47 18.02
CA ALA A 250 -17.64 -8.14 18.00
C ALA A 250 -19.10 -8.27 17.54
N THR A 251 -20.04 -8.37 18.47
CA THR A 251 -21.44 -7.99 18.20
C THR A 251 -21.47 -6.46 18.17
N VAL A 252 -21.46 -5.89 16.97
CA VAL A 252 -21.75 -4.47 16.76
C VAL A 252 -23.19 -4.24 17.21
N PRO A 253 -23.48 -3.43 18.25
CA PRO A 253 -24.85 -3.04 18.52
C PRO A 253 -25.36 -2.20 17.33
N PRO A 254 -26.61 -2.42 16.87
CA PRO A 254 -27.18 -1.62 15.79
C PRO A 254 -27.17 -0.14 16.21
N PRO A 255 -26.97 0.81 15.27
CA PRO A 255 -26.94 2.22 15.61
C PRO A 255 -28.27 2.60 16.27
N THR A 256 -28.20 3.05 17.53
CA THR A 256 -29.32 3.72 18.20
C THR A 256 -29.71 4.93 17.35
N ALA A 257 -30.91 4.87 16.78
CA ALA A 257 -31.52 5.97 16.07
C ALA A 257 -31.68 7.17 17.03
N ILE A 258 -30.85 8.19 16.85
CA ILE A 258 -31.06 9.48 17.51
C ILE A 258 -32.24 10.14 16.80
N ARG A 259 -33.40 10.12 17.46
CA ARG A 259 -34.60 10.84 17.05
C ARG A 259 -34.31 12.35 17.12
N PRO A 260 -34.44 13.12 16.02
CA PRO A 260 -34.35 14.57 16.10
C PRO A 260 -35.50 15.13 16.97
N ALA A 261 -35.21 16.15 17.77
CA ALA A 261 -36.20 16.86 18.57
C ALA A 261 -37.29 17.52 17.68
N PRO A 262 -38.53 17.73 18.19
CA PRO A 262 -39.59 18.34 17.41
C PRO A 262 -39.27 19.81 17.12
N ILE A 263 -39.21 20.18 15.84
CA ILE A 263 -39.13 21.57 15.41
C ILE A 263 -40.55 22.16 15.45
N ALA A 264 -40.71 23.30 16.13
CA ALA A 264 -41.97 24.03 16.23
C ALA A 264 -42.46 24.54 14.85
N PRO A 265 -43.78 24.58 14.58
CA PRO A 265 -44.30 24.95 13.27
C PRO A 265 -44.15 26.45 13.00
N THR A 266 -43.35 26.81 12.00
CA THR A 266 -43.40 28.15 11.39
C THR A 266 -44.56 28.23 10.41
N THR A 267 -45.43 29.21 10.62
CA THR A 267 -46.60 29.58 9.80
C THR A 267 -46.26 29.74 8.32
N ALA A 268 -47.04 29.07 7.47
CA ALA A 268 -46.95 29.17 6.02
C ALA A 268 -47.60 30.46 5.50
N ASN A 269 -46.84 31.29 4.77
CA ASN A 269 -47.41 32.31 3.90
C ASN A 269 -47.55 31.75 2.48
N ARG A 270 -48.79 31.69 2.01
CA ARG A 270 -49.23 31.19 0.71
C ARG A 270 -49.03 32.25 -0.39
N PRO A 271 -48.29 31.99 -1.48
CA PRO A 271 -48.37 32.79 -2.69
C PRO A 271 -49.62 32.44 -3.51
N ALA A 272 -50.20 33.44 -4.18
CA ALA A 272 -51.43 33.36 -4.96
C ALA A 272 -51.33 32.47 -6.22
N PRO A 273 -52.46 31.98 -6.78
CA PRO A 273 -52.46 31.16 -7.99
C PRO A 273 -52.14 32.00 -9.24
N ILE A 274 -51.19 31.54 -10.05
CA ILE A 274 -50.88 32.12 -11.36
C ILE A 274 -51.77 31.44 -12.41
N ALA A 275 -52.42 32.24 -13.25
CA ALA A 275 -53.30 31.79 -14.34
C ALA A 275 -52.51 31.04 -15.45
N PRO A 276 -53.13 30.05 -16.13
CA PRO A 276 -52.45 29.30 -17.19
C PRO A 276 -52.25 30.15 -18.44
N THR A 277 -50.99 30.29 -18.87
CA THR A 277 -50.63 30.84 -20.18
C THR A 277 -50.87 29.80 -21.27
N THR A 278 -51.56 30.22 -22.32
CA THR A 278 -51.84 29.44 -23.53
C THR A 278 -50.56 29.18 -24.30
N THR A 279 -50.16 27.91 -24.43
CA THR A 279 -49.05 27.50 -25.31
C THR A 279 -49.51 27.47 -26.75
N THR A 280 -49.02 28.40 -27.57
CA THR A 280 -49.10 28.31 -29.03
C THR A 280 -48.17 27.21 -29.52
N ARG A 281 -48.75 26.20 -30.20
CA ARG A 281 -48.06 25.07 -30.82
C ARG A 281 -47.26 25.53 -32.04
N PRO A 282 -45.93 25.32 -32.11
CA PRO A 282 -45.18 25.51 -33.35
C PRO A 282 -45.58 24.46 -34.41
N ALA A 283 -45.63 24.88 -35.68
CA ALA A 283 -45.96 24.01 -36.81
C ALA A 283 -44.91 22.89 -37.02
N PRO A 284 -45.28 21.75 -37.63
CA PRO A 284 -44.35 20.66 -37.89
C PRO A 284 -43.26 21.09 -38.89
N ILE A 285 -42.00 20.90 -38.52
CA ILE A 285 -40.84 21.09 -39.40
C ILE A 285 -40.80 19.89 -40.37
N ALA A 286 -40.78 20.16 -41.68
CA ALA A 286 -40.62 19.15 -42.72
C ALA A 286 -39.25 18.44 -42.60
N PRO A 287 -39.16 17.13 -42.88
CA PRO A 287 -37.91 16.41 -42.77
C PRO A 287 -36.88 16.93 -43.77
N ALA A 288 -35.70 17.30 -43.27
CA ALA A 288 -34.56 17.63 -44.09
C ALA A 288 -34.17 16.41 -44.95
N ILE A 289 -34.16 16.61 -46.27
CA ILE A 289 -33.66 15.65 -47.24
C ILE A 289 -32.17 15.43 -46.92
N ALA A 290 -31.83 14.21 -46.51
CA ALA A 290 -30.45 13.78 -46.36
C ALA A 290 -29.77 13.78 -47.73
N THR A 291 -28.90 14.75 -47.98
CA THR A 291 -27.93 14.68 -49.06
C THR A 291 -27.00 13.52 -48.77
N ARG A 292 -27.20 12.42 -49.49
CA ARG A 292 -26.33 11.24 -49.51
C ARG A 292 -24.92 11.68 -49.92
N LEU A 293 -24.00 11.75 -48.97
CA LEU A 293 -22.58 11.85 -49.26
C LEU A 293 -22.16 10.58 -50.01
N ALA A 294 -21.36 10.76 -51.07
CA ALA A 294 -20.85 9.67 -51.90
C ALA A 294 -20.04 8.66 -51.06
N PRO A 295 -19.99 7.37 -51.45
CA PRO A 295 -19.16 6.39 -50.77
C PRO A 295 -17.70 6.85 -50.80
N ILE A 296 -17.09 6.98 -49.63
CA ILE A 296 -15.64 7.15 -49.51
C ILE A 296 -15.02 5.84 -49.99
N ALA A 297 -14.22 5.90 -51.06
CA ALA A 297 -13.45 4.76 -51.55
C ALA A 297 -12.57 4.23 -50.41
N PRO A 298 -12.49 2.90 -50.19
CA PRO A 298 -11.62 2.35 -49.17
C PRO A 298 -10.17 2.75 -49.50
N THR A 299 -9.54 3.48 -48.59
CA THR A 299 -8.11 3.72 -48.62
C THR A 299 -7.45 2.34 -48.56
N ALA A 300 -6.69 1.99 -49.59
CA ALA A 300 -5.93 0.76 -49.62
C ALA A 300 -5.01 0.72 -48.40
N ALA A 301 -5.33 -0.15 -47.44
CA ALA A 301 -4.41 -0.50 -46.38
C ALA A 301 -3.18 -1.12 -47.05
N SER A 302 -2.05 -0.41 -47.01
CA SER A 302 -0.76 -0.98 -47.40
C SER A 302 -0.45 -2.12 -46.45
N ARG A 303 -0.70 -3.35 -46.90
CA ARG A 303 -0.40 -4.58 -46.19
C ARG A 303 1.12 -4.66 -46.02
N PRO A 304 1.66 -4.82 -44.79
CA PRO A 304 3.06 -5.16 -44.62
C PRO A 304 3.38 -6.44 -45.41
N ALA A 305 4.48 -6.44 -46.17
CA ALA A 305 4.93 -7.60 -46.92
C ALA A 305 5.09 -8.83 -45.99
N PRO A 306 4.76 -10.05 -46.44
CA PRO A 306 5.07 -11.26 -45.70
C PRO A 306 6.57 -11.33 -45.44
N ILE A 307 6.96 -11.48 -44.16
CA ILE A 307 8.34 -11.81 -43.80
C ILE A 307 8.62 -13.22 -44.34
N ALA A 308 9.62 -13.34 -45.21
CA ALA A 308 10.08 -14.62 -45.73
C ALA A 308 10.53 -15.52 -44.56
N PRO A 309 10.22 -16.84 -44.57
CA PRO A 309 10.72 -17.74 -43.56
C PRO A 309 12.25 -17.77 -43.64
N THR A 310 12.91 -17.40 -42.55
CA THR A 310 14.33 -17.69 -42.36
C THR A 310 14.52 -19.20 -42.36
N THR A 311 15.28 -19.69 -43.32
CA THR A 311 15.78 -21.07 -43.36
C THR A 311 16.58 -21.31 -42.08
N ALA A 312 16.01 -22.12 -41.18
CA ALA A 312 16.76 -22.66 -40.06
C ALA A 312 17.85 -23.58 -40.62
N ASN A 313 19.11 -23.15 -40.54
CA ASN A 313 20.25 -24.03 -40.73
C ASN A 313 20.20 -25.12 -39.66
N ARG A 314 19.74 -26.31 -40.06
CA ARG A 314 19.79 -27.54 -39.28
C ARG A 314 21.26 -27.89 -39.02
N PRO A 315 21.72 -28.01 -37.77
CA PRO A 315 23.04 -28.57 -37.50
C PRO A 315 23.11 -30.03 -37.99
N ALA A 316 24.25 -30.41 -38.57
CA ALA A 316 24.50 -31.77 -39.04
C ALA A 316 24.42 -32.80 -37.89
N PRO A 317 23.97 -34.04 -38.15
CA PRO A 317 23.96 -35.10 -37.14
C PRO A 317 25.40 -35.43 -36.70
N ILE A 318 25.63 -35.46 -35.39
CA ILE A 318 26.89 -35.95 -34.79
C ILE A 318 26.92 -37.47 -34.97
N ALA A 319 27.97 -37.99 -35.60
CA ALA A 319 28.21 -39.41 -35.76
C ALA A 319 28.49 -40.08 -34.39
N PRO A 320 28.03 -41.33 -34.15
CA PRO A 320 28.34 -42.04 -32.91
C PRO A 320 29.82 -42.44 -32.87
N THR A 321 30.50 -42.08 -31.79
CA THR A 321 31.83 -42.59 -31.46
C THR A 321 31.72 -44.08 -31.11
N THR A 322 32.35 -44.91 -31.94
CA THR A 322 32.56 -46.33 -31.67
C THR A 322 33.47 -46.47 -30.45
N ALA A 323 32.98 -47.07 -29.37
CA ALA A 323 33.81 -47.51 -28.26
C ALA A 323 34.54 -48.79 -28.67
N THR A 324 35.86 -48.72 -28.85
CA THR A 324 36.73 -49.89 -28.88
C THR A 324 36.95 -50.39 -27.46
N ARG A 325 36.80 -51.71 -27.31
CA ARG A 325 37.04 -52.51 -26.10
C ARG A 325 38.53 -52.57 -25.76
#